data_AF-A0A1M6DTU0-F1
#
_entry.id   AF-A0A1M6DTU0-F1
#
_cell.length_a   1.000
_cell.length_b   1.000
_cell.length_c   1.000
_cell.angle_alpha   90.00
_cell.angle_beta   90.00
_cell.angle_gamma   90.00
#
_symmetry.space_group_name_H-M   'P 1'
#
loop_
_entity.id
_entity.type
_entity.pdbx_description
1 polymer ?
#
loop_
_entity_poly.entity_id
_entity_poly.type
_entity_poly.pdbx_seq_one_letter_code
_entity_poly.pdbx_strand_id
1 'polypeptide(L)' 'MKNYLLLIFIPPIIYIGSYGCYCWKKGNKPEGLGAFIAAAIPFILTIMMFITSS' A
#
# COMPACT_ATOMS: atom_id res chain seq x y z
N MET A 1 -2.72 -19.40 -12.25
CA MET A 1 -1.61 -18.43 -12.41
C MET A 1 -1.93 -16.98 -11.98
N LYS A 2 -3.14 -16.63 -11.50
CA LYS A 2 -3.50 -15.24 -11.14
C LYS A 2 -3.03 -14.75 -9.75
N ASN A 3 -2.74 -15.65 -8.80
CA ASN A 3 -2.38 -15.28 -7.41
C ASN A 3 -0.97 -14.68 -7.25
N TYR A 4 -0.06 -14.85 -8.22
CA TYR A 4 1.29 -14.27 -8.13
C TYR A 4 1.29 -12.76 -8.32
N LEU A 5 0.30 -12.19 -9.02
CA LEU A 5 0.17 -10.73 -9.18
C LEU A 5 -0.11 -10.05 -7.84
N LEU A 6 -0.98 -10.64 -7.00
CA LEU A 6 -1.26 -10.16 -5.64
C LEU A 6 0.01 -10.11 -4.77
N LEU A 7 0.89 -11.11 -4.88
CA LEU A 7 2.15 -11.17 -4.13
C LEU A 7 3.14 -10.06 -4.52
N ILE A 8 3.02 -9.46 -5.71
CA ILE A 8 3.89 -8.36 -6.14
C ILE A 8 3.50 -7.04 -5.46
N PHE A 9 2.21 -6.85 -5.13
CA PHE A 9 1.72 -5.60 -4.55
C PHE A 9 1.80 -5.56 -3.01
N ILE A 10 1.82 -6.71 -2.34
CA ILE A 10 1.87 -6.77 -0.86
C ILE A 10 3.16 -6.15 -0.27
N PRO A 11 4.39 -6.50 -0.73
CA PRO A 11 5.62 -5.94 -0.17
C PRO A 11 5.72 -4.40 -0.26
N PRO A 12 5.46 -3.76 -1.42
CA PRO A 12 5.54 -2.30 -1.50
C PRO A 12 4.44 -1.60 -0.67
N ILE A 13 3.24 -2.16 -0.55
CA ILE A 13 2.19 -1.61 0.32
C ILE A 13 2.66 -1.59 1.79
N ILE A 14 3.22 -2.71 2.27
CA ILE A 14 3.73 -2.81 3.64
C ILE A 14 4.88 -1.82 3.85
N TYR A 15 5.81 -1.72 2.90
CA TYR A 15 6.94 -0.80 2.98
C TYR A 15 6.50 0.66 3.06
N ILE A 16 5.62 1.10 2.14
CA ILE A 16 5.14 2.48 2.08
C ILE A 16 4.27 2.82 3.31
N GLY A 17 3.42 1.89 3.76
CA GLY A 17 2.63 2.07 4.99
C GLY A 17 3.50 2.19 6.25
N SER A 18 4.57 1.39 6.33
CA SER A 18 5.55 1.46 7.42
C SER A 18 6.32 2.79 7.41
N TYR A 19 6.71 3.26 6.23
CA TYR A 19 7.34 4.57 6.04
C TYR A 19 6.41 5.71 6.46
N GLY A 20 5.13 5.65 6.08
CA GLY A 20 4.13 6.63 6.51
C GLY A 20 3.96 6.68 8.02
N CYS A 21 3.93 5.52 8.67
CA CYS A 21 3.85 5.42 10.13
C CYS A 21 5.11 5.98 10.82
N TYR A 22 6.29 5.75 10.24
CA TYR A 22 7.56 6.31 10.71
C TYR A 22 7.58 7.85 10.59
N CYS A 23 7.24 8.41 9.44
CA CYS A 23 7.15 9.86 9.24
C CYS A 23 6.14 10.51 10.19
N TRP A 24 4.99 9.85 10.42
CA TRP A 24 3.99 10.32 11.38
C TRP A 24 4.54 10.38 12.81
N LYS A 25 5.24 9.33 13.26
CA LYS A 25 5.89 9.29 14.58
C LYS A 25 7.01 10.32 14.73
N LYS A 26 7.70 10.67 13.63
CA LYS A 26 8.76 11.70 13.62
C LYS A 26 8.24 13.14 13.60
N GLY A 27 6.93 13.35 13.50
CA GLY A 27 6.32 14.68 13.39
C GLY A 27 6.22 15.22 11.96
N ASN A 28 6.73 14.47 10.97
CA ASN A 28 6.61 14.78 9.54
C ASN A 28 5.26 14.33 8.99
N LYS A 29 4.19 14.91 9.54
CA LYS A 29 2.79 14.62 9.19
C LYS A 29 2.48 14.70 7.68
N PRO A 30 2.94 15.71 6.90
CA PRO A 30 2.62 15.78 5.47
C PRO A 30 3.26 14.64 4.67
N GLU A 31 4.49 14.25 5.00
CA GLU A 31 5.18 13.11 4.37
C GLU A 31 4.49 11.79 4.73
N GLY A 32 4.07 11.64 5.99
CA GLY A 32 3.30 10.49 6.45
C GLY A 32 1.96 10.36 5.73
N LEU A 33 1.21 11.46 5.61
CA LEU A 33 -0.06 11.51 4.89
C LEU A 33 0.12 11.16 3.40
N GLY A 34 1.15 11.71 2.75
CA GLY A 34 1.50 11.40 1.37
C GLY A 34 1.82 9.92 1.16
N ALA A 35 2.56 9.31 2.08
CA ALA A 35 2.85 7.88 2.05
C ALA A 35 1.58 7.02 2.22
N PHE A 36 0.67 7.39 3.12
CA PHE A 36 -0.61 6.67 3.27
C PHE A 36 -1.47 6.74 2.00
N ILE A 37 -1.56 7.90 1.37
CA ILE A 37 -2.29 8.07 0.10
C ILE A 37 -1.62 7.25 -1.01
N ALA A 38 -0.29 7.26 -1.09
CA ALA A 38 0.46 6.48 -2.05
C ALA A 38 0.29 4.95 -1.86
N ALA A 39 0.08 4.48 -0.63
CA ALA A 39 -0.20 3.07 -0.34
C ALA A 39 -1.65 2.67 -0.68
N ALA A 40 -2.60 3.61 -0.66
CA ALA A 40 -4.01 3.33 -0.90
C ALA A 40 -4.31 2.90 -2.35
N ILE A 41 -3.65 3.50 -3.34
CA ILE A 41 -3.82 3.19 -4.76
C ILE A 41 -3.49 1.71 -5.08
N PRO A 42 -2.27 1.20 -4.77
CA PRO A 42 -1.95 -0.21 -4.99
C PRO A 42 -2.81 -1.15 -4.14
N PHE A 43 -3.26 -0.74 -2.95
CA PHE A 43 -4.17 -1.53 -2.13
C PHE A 43 -5.55 -1.70 -2.78
N ILE A 44 -6.15 -0.62 -3.31
CA ILE A 44 -7.43 -0.69 -4.03
C ILE A 44 -7.31 -1.53 -5.29
N LEU A 45 -6.23 -1.38 -6.06
CA LEU A 45 -5.93 -2.21 -7.24
C LEU A 45 -5.84 -3.69 -6.87
N THR A 46 -5.16 -4.01 -5.77
CA THR A 46 -5.01 -5.36 -5.25
C THR A 46 -6.36 -5.96 -4.87
N ILE A 47 -7.23 -5.19 -4.21
CA ILE A 47 -8.60 -5.61 -3.86
C ILE A 47 -9.44 -5.85 -5.13
N MET A 48 -9.41 -4.93 -6.10
CA MET A 48 -10.15 -5.10 -7.36
C MET A 48 -9.69 -6.34 -8.13
N MET A 49 -8.38 -6.58 -8.20
CA MET A 49 -7.83 -7.78 -8.82
C MET A 49 -8.27 -9.06 -8.11
N PHE A 50 -8.37 -9.04 -6.77
CA PHE A 50 -8.82 -10.17 -5.98
C PHE A 50 -10.31 -10.47 -6.20
N ILE A 51 -11.17 -9.44 -6.13
CA ILE A 51 -12.63 -9.59 -6.32
C ILE A 51 -12.95 -10.01 -7.76
N THR A 52 -12.31 -9.41 -8.76
CA THR A 52 -12.57 -9.70 -10.18
C THR A 52 -12.03 -11.07 -10.63
N SER A 53 -11.11 -11.66 -9.86
CA SER A 53 -10.56 -12.98 -10.16
C SER A 53 -11.34 -14.13 -9.51
N SER A 54 -12.38 -13.82 -8.73
CA SER A 54 -13.34 -14.78 -8.13
C SER A 54 -14.50 -15.02 -9.08
#